data_AF-A0A5S5AQN8-F1
#
_entry.id   AF-A0A5S5AQN8-F1
#
_cell.length_a   1.000
_cell.length_b   1.000
_cell.length_c   1.000
_cell.angle_alpha   90.00
_cell.angle_beta   90.00
_cell.angle_gamma   90.00
#
_symmetry.space_group_name_H-M   'P 1'
#
loop_
_entity.id
_entity.type
_entity.pdbx_description
1 polymer ?
#
loop_
_entity_poly.entity_id
_entity_poly.type
_entity_poly.pdbx_seq_one_letter_code
_entity_poly.pdbx_strand_id
1 'polypeptide(L)' 'MNLGYIKEKIVPLLKENDVVNAAIFGSYARGEEKPDSDLDIIIKFREEKIKTLFDLIKLVNCKIKCDSKKS' A
#
# COMPACT_ATOMS: atom_id res chain seq x y z
N MET A 1 3.83 -5.47 13.64
CA MET A 1 2.85 -4.55 13.01
C MET A 1 1.54 -5.31 12.83
N ASN A 2 0.37 -4.69 13.03
CA ASN A 2 -0.92 -5.37 12.82
C ASN A 2 -1.42 -5.09 11.40
N LEU A 3 -1.88 -6.12 10.69
CA LEU A 3 -2.40 -6.01 9.33
C LEU A 3 -3.60 -5.04 9.23
N GLY A 4 -4.40 -4.93 10.29
CA GLY A 4 -5.50 -3.98 10.39
C GLY A 4 -5.03 -2.52 10.36
N TYR A 5 -3.98 -2.19 11.14
CA TYR A 5 -3.38 -0.86 11.15
C TYR A 5 -2.80 -0.47 9.78
N ILE A 6 -2.16 -1.43 9.13
CA ILE A 6 -1.65 -1.30 7.77
C ILE A 6 -2.82 -1.00 6.81
N LYS A 7 -3.89 -1.78 6.86
CA LYS A 7 -5.07 -1.58 6.02
C LYS A 7 -5.71 -0.20 6.21
N GLU A 8 -5.87 0.27 7.44
CA GLU A 8 -6.42 1.61 7.73
C GLU A 8 -5.60 2.75 7.13
N LYS A 9 -4.28 2.60 7.07
CA LYS A 9 -3.38 3.62 6.49
C LYS A 9 -3.35 3.58 4.97
N ILE A 10 -3.34 2.40 4.34
CA ILE A 10 -3.15 2.30 2.88
C ILE A 10 -4.48 2.41 2.12
N VAL A 11 -5.61 1.95 2.67
CA VAL A 11 -6.92 2.02 1.99
C VAL A 11 -7.30 3.44 1.51
N PRO A 12 -7.19 4.52 2.32
CA PRO A 12 -7.49 5.86 1.83
C PRO A 12 -6.55 6.28 0.69
N LEU A 13 -5.25 5.96 0.81
CA LEU A 13 -4.25 6.25 -0.22
C LEU A 13 -4.59 5.58 -1.56
N LEU A 14 -4.98 4.31 -1.52
CA LEU A 14 -5.32 3.55 -2.72
C LEU A 14 -6.58 4.13 -3.39
N LYS A 15 -7.58 4.52 -2.60
CA LYS A 15 -8.81 5.16 -3.11
C LYS A 15 -8.52 6.49 -3.80
N GLU A 16 -7.67 7.34 -3.21
CA GLU A 16 -7.27 8.63 -3.79
C GLU A 16 -6.57 8.48 -5.15
N ASN A 17 -5.93 7.33 -5.40
CA ASN A 17 -5.16 7.05 -6.62
C ASN A 17 -5.92 6.22 -7.69
N ASP A 18 -7.25 6.08 -7.56
CA ASP A 18 -8.11 5.27 -8.44
C ASP A 18 -7.78 3.77 -8.46
N VAL A 19 -7.22 3.23 -7.38
CA VAL A 19 -7.02 1.79 -7.24
C VAL A 19 -8.37 1.14 -6.95
N VAL A 20 -8.80 0.21 -7.81
CA VAL A 20 -10.07 -0.51 -7.68
C VAL A 20 -9.92 -1.80 -6.87
N ASN A 21 -8.73 -2.39 -6.89
CA ASN A 21 -8.43 -3.59 -6.12
C ASN A 21 -6.99 -3.57 -5.64
N ALA A 22 -6.73 -4.08 -4.44
CA ALA A 22 -5.40 -4.25 -3.90
C ALA A 22 -5.32 -5.55 -3.11
N ALA A 23 -4.24 -6.31 -3.33
CA ALA A 23 -3.98 -7.57 -2.66
C ALA A 23 -2.55 -7.55 -2.08
N ILE A 24 -2.41 -8.02 -0.84
CA ILE A 24 -1.11 -8.22 -0.22
C ILE A 24 -0.55 -9.55 -0.72
N PHE A 25 0.72 -9.55 -1.12
CA PHE A 25 1.43 -10.78 -1.50
C PHE A 25 2.77 -10.88 -0.76
N GLY A 26 3.53 -11.94 -1.02
CA GLY A 26 4.87 -12.10 -0.46
C GLY A 26 4.86 -12.69 0.95
N SER A 27 5.88 -12.35 1.73
CA SER A 27 6.10 -12.89 3.08
C SER A 27 4.90 -12.64 4.01
N TYR A 28 4.29 -11.46 3.92
CA TYR A 28 3.07 -11.07 4.68
C TYR A 28 1.85 -11.93 4.36
N ALA A 29 1.74 -12.49 3.15
CA ALA A 29 0.64 -13.39 2.81
C ALA A 29 0.90 -14.83 3.30
N ARG A 30 2.17 -15.20 3.53
CA ARG A 30 2.58 -16.53 4.00
C ARG A 30 2.77 -16.64 5.51
N GLY A 31 2.70 -15.52 6.25
CA GLY A 31 2.98 -15.50 7.69
C GLY A 31 4.47 -15.63 8.02
N GLU A 32 5.34 -15.38 7.03
CA GLU A 32 6.80 -15.46 7.16
C GLU A 32 7.42 -14.05 7.31
N GLU A 33 6.60 -13.02 7.55
CA GLU A 33 7.08 -11.65 7.67
C GLU A 33 7.95 -11.45 8.92
N LYS A 34 9.09 -10.80 8.72
CA LYS A 34 9.97 -10.33 9.78
C LYS A 34 9.62 -8.88 10.13
N PRO A 35 10.03 -8.37 11.31
CA PRO A 35 9.77 -6.98 11.71
C PRO A 35 10.25 -5.94 10.70
N ASP A 36 11.31 -6.25 9.96
CA ASP A 36 11.93 -5.39 8.92
C ASP A 36 11.51 -5.79 7.49
N SER A 37 10.49 -6.64 7.32
CA SER A 37 10.04 -7.04 5.98
C SER A 37 9.28 -5.92 5.28
N ASP A 38 9.62 -5.72 4.01
CA ASP A 38 8.87 -4.89 3.10
C ASP A 38 7.44 -5.43 2.91
N LEU A 39 6.48 -4.53 2.65
CA LEU A 39 5.09 -4.88 2.39
C LEU A 39 4.82 -4.85 0.89
N ASP A 40 4.70 -6.02 0.31
CA ASP A 40 4.43 -6.17 -1.11
C ASP A 40 2.91 -6.15 -1.40
N ILE A 41 2.49 -5.24 -2.29
CA ILE A 41 1.08 -5.04 -2.65
C ILE A 41 0.93 -5.05 -4.17
N ILE A 42 0.00 -5.86 -4.66
CA ILE A 42 -0.48 -5.83 -6.04
C ILE A 42 -1.70 -4.90 -6.09
N ILE A 43 -1.70 -3.95 -7.02
CA ILE A 43 -2.80 -3.01 -7.23
C ILE A 43 -3.37 -3.14 -8.64
N LYS A 44 -4.69 -3.07 -8.76
CA LYS A 44 -5.41 -2.95 -10.04
C LYS A 44 -6.03 -1.56 -10.10
N PHE A 45 -5.75 -0.83 -11.17
CA PHE A 45 -6.38 0.46 -11.45
C PHE A 45 -7.65 0.28 -12.29
N ARG A 46 -8.51 1.30 -12.30
CA ARG A 46 -9.66 1.36 -13.20
C ARG A 46 -9.17 1.41 -14.66
N GLU A 47 -9.70 0.53 -15.51
CA GLU A 47 -9.30 0.36 -16.92
C GLU A 47 -9.53 1.62 -17.78
N GLU A 48 -10.38 2.53 -17.30
CA GLU A 48 -10.77 3.77 -17.96
C GLU A 48 -9.70 4.88 -17.87
N LYS A 49 -8.66 4.72 -17.04
CA LYS A 49 -7.58 5.71 -16.86
C LYS A 49 -6.23 5.12 -17.28
N ILE A 50 -5.60 5.73 -18.29
CA ILE A 50 -4.21 5.45 -18.64
C ILE A 50 -3.33 5.98 -17.50
N LYS A 51 -2.66 5.09 -16.78
CA LYS A 51 -1.72 5.45 -15.71
C LYS A 51 -0.31 5.57 -16.29
N THR A 52 0.38 6.62 -15.92
CA THR A 52 1.76 6.89 -16.31
C THR A 52 2.75 6.39 -15.25
N LEU A 53 4.03 6.31 -15.61
CA LEU A 53 5.10 6.03 -14.64
C LEU A 53 5.08 7.03 -13.47
N PHE A 54 4.72 8.29 -13.72
CA PHE A 54 4.61 9.30 -12.66
C PHE A 54 3.46 9.04 -11.69
N ASP A 55 2.37 8.44 -12.13
CA ASP A 55 1.26 8.04 -11.25
C ASP A 55 1.68 6.91 -10.32
N LEU A 56 2.48 5.96 -10.83
CA LEU A 56 3.11 4.92 -10.01
C LEU A 56 4.10 5.52 -9.00
N ILE A 57 4.94 6.46 -9.43
CA ILE A 57 5.90 7.12 -8.54
C ILE A 57 5.17 7.93 -7.45
N LYS A 58 4.06 8.63 -7.76
CA LYS A 58 3.24 9.32 -6.76
C LYS A 58 2.71 8.37 -5.70
N LEU A 59 2.26 7.19 -6.12
CA LEU A 59 1.75 6.16 -5.22
C LEU A 59 2.85 5.59 -4.32
N VAL A 60 4.05 5.33 -4.86
CA VAL A 60 5.21 4.83 -4.11
C VAL A 60 5.82 5.89 -3.18
N ASN A 61 5.90 7.15 -3.62
CA ASN A 61 6.47 8.25 -2.84
C ASN A 61 5.50 8.86 -1.83
N CYS A 62 4.25 8.43 -1.81
CA CYS A 62 3.42 8.68 -0.65
C CYS A 62 3.91 7.79 0.49
N LYS A 63 5.03 8.20 1.09
CA LYS A 63 5.49 7.69 2.38
C LYS A 63 4.28 7.77 3.28
N ILE A 64 3.73 6.62 3.64
CA ILE A 64 2.88 6.51 4.81
C ILE A 64 3.78 7.04 5.91
N LYS A 65 3.56 8.29 6.31
CA LYS A 65 4.02 8.79 7.60
C LYS A 65 3.28 7.90 8.59
N CYS A 66 3.92 6.77 8.91
CA CYS A 66 3.76 6.13 10.19
C CYS A 66 4.30 7.15 11.17
N ASP A 67 3.46 8.15 11.47
CA ASP A 67 3.63 9.02 12.62
C ASP A 67 3.71 8.06 13.80
N SER A 68 4.94 7.75 14.18
CA SER A 68 5.27 7.29 15.50
C SER A 68 4.87 8.46 16.38
N LYS A 69 3.61 8.47 16.83
CA LYS A 69 3.23 9.20 18.03
C LYS A 69 4.08 8.61 19.16
N LYS A 70 5.30 9.12 19.30
CA LYS A 70 5.96 9.23 20.59
C LYS A 70 5.19 10.32 21.34
N SER A 71 4.27 9.88 22.19
CA SER A 71 3.88 10.59 23.39
C SER A 71 3.49 9.57 24.43
#